data_AF-A0A7W0Z1H8-F1
#
_entry.id   AF-A0A7W0Z1H8-F1
#
_cell.length_a   1.000
_cell.length_b   1.000
_cell.length_c   1.000
_cell.angle_alpha   90.00
_cell.angle_beta   90.00
_cell.angle_gamma   90.00
#
_symmetry.space_group_name_H-M   'P 1'
#
loop_
_entity.id
_entity.type
_entity.pdbx_description
1 polymer ?
#
loop_
_entity_poly.entity_id
_entity_poly.type
_entity_poly.pdbx_seq_one_letter_code
_entity_poly.pdbx_strand_id
1 'polypeptide(L)'
;MRLLSWHVFVVVGVVAAVASMATATTIVGVILHGGVTLGAVAAVASAARGRAADAAPWLAFAAGLAWFALGDALIAASARTLGGVLVSSWADALSLAGYACLGAGLVVLWRRHPGGDPTAPIDAAIVAIGAAMLAWVFRIAPAADDPTLGLPGRLVAFAYPVADLALLAIALRLVLAGGWRSTSARLLGLAFATLLAADALFAAAQLAGSSRRGGPADLLWLLSSVAFGAAALHPSLPGLIRSSPQASRRLGRGRFAALVTATLVGPTLVAAGLAGRNPRDAAVIGIGTGLLFLLAIARVAGLADRLERTLVRNRTSEARFGQALAAERDLLASLLASLPDAVYIKDTDSRFVRLNQATADQLGVADPATAIGKTDADFFPPAQVSEYHRDEQRVLETGEPLLGKTQQHGTGEGARWVVASKAPLRDGAGRTIGLVGINHDITERRRAEADLRESEVRFRTLVEQLPAIVSINAIDPETTTHYISSYAETLLGYTPAELLADPTGWIDQIHPADRERVLAEIERTNASGEPFTMEYR
;
A
#
# COMPACT_ATOMS: atom_id res chain seq x y z
N MET A 1 -21.50 -30.03 1.28
CA MET A 1 -22.15 -30.50 2.53
C MET A 1 -22.54 -29.39 3.51
N ARG A 2 -21.65 -28.45 3.92
CA ARG A 2 -21.98 -27.43 4.93
C ARG A 2 -23.15 -26.48 4.58
N LEU A 3 -23.32 -26.12 3.30
CA LEU A 3 -24.45 -25.28 2.85
C LEU A 3 -25.80 -26.00 2.94
N LEU A 4 -25.86 -27.29 2.61
CA LEU A 4 -27.11 -28.06 2.68
C LEU A 4 -27.57 -28.20 4.14
N SER A 5 -26.66 -28.54 5.06
CA SER A 5 -26.94 -28.60 6.49
C SER A 5 -27.43 -27.26 7.06
N TRP A 6 -26.89 -26.14 6.56
CA TRP A 6 -27.33 -24.80 6.94
C TRP A 6 -28.77 -24.51 6.48
N HIS A 7 -29.11 -24.79 5.22
CA HIS A 7 -30.48 -24.58 4.71
C HIS A 7 -31.49 -25.47 5.44
N VAL A 8 -31.14 -26.74 5.68
CA VAL A 8 -31.99 -27.68 6.43
C VAL A 8 -32.25 -27.15 7.85
N PHE A 9 -31.21 -26.69 8.56
CA PHE A 9 -31.38 -26.11 9.89
C PHE A 9 -32.33 -24.91 9.89
N VAL A 10 -32.16 -23.96 8.96
CA VAL A 10 -33.01 -22.76 8.89
C VAL A 10 -34.45 -23.12 8.56
N VAL A 11 -34.67 -23.95 7.53
CA VAL A 11 -36.04 -24.33 7.11
C VAL A 11 -36.75 -25.12 8.20
N VAL A 12 -36.10 -26.14 8.77
CA VAL A 12 -36.69 -26.95 9.85
C VAL A 12 -36.94 -26.08 11.08
N GLY A 13 -36.00 -25.20 11.44
CA GLY A 13 -36.15 -24.29 12.58
C GLY A 13 -37.32 -23.32 12.43
N VAL A 14 -37.47 -22.69 11.25
CA VAL A 14 -38.58 -21.76 10.98
C VAL A 14 -39.92 -22.50 10.94
N VAL A 15 -40.00 -23.65 10.29
CA VAL A 15 -41.23 -24.46 10.23
C VAL A 15 -41.63 -24.92 11.63
N ALA A 16 -40.68 -25.42 12.43
CA ALA A 16 -40.94 -25.82 13.81
C ALA A 16 -41.35 -24.63 14.69
N ALA A 17 -40.75 -23.45 14.50
CA ALA A 17 -41.14 -22.23 15.21
C ALA A 17 -42.59 -21.85 14.91
N VAL A 18 -42.99 -21.82 13.64
CA VAL A 18 -44.37 -21.51 13.23
C VAL A 18 -45.35 -22.59 13.72
N ALA A 19 -45.00 -23.87 13.59
CA ALA A 19 -45.83 -24.99 14.06
C ALA A 19 -46.02 -24.98 15.58
N SER A 20 -45.01 -24.53 16.34
CA SER A 20 -45.12 -24.36 17.79
C SER A 20 -46.16 -23.31 18.18
N MET A 21 -46.34 -22.25 17.37
CA MET A 21 -47.37 -21.23 17.61
C MET A 21 -48.78 -21.80 17.44
N ALA A 22 -49.00 -22.60 16.39
CA ALA A 22 -50.29 -23.26 16.14
C ALA A 22 -50.67 -24.29 17.22
N THR A 23 -49.68 -24.80 17.96
CA THR A 23 -49.85 -25.87 18.96
C THR A 23 -49.46 -25.42 20.38
N ALA A 24 -49.37 -24.11 20.64
CA ALA A 24 -48.74 -23.52 21.82
C ALA A 24 -49.32 -23.96 23.18
N THR A 25 -50.58 -24.39 23.22
CA THR A 25 -51.26 -24.88 24.43
C THR A 25 -51.06 -26.38 24.67
N THR A 26 -50.51 -27.11 23.71
CA THR A 26 -50.35 -28.56 23.75
C THR A 26 -48.95 -28.97 24.20
N ILE A 27 -48.78 -30.26 24.55
CA ILE A 27 -47.44 -30.81 24.82
C ILE A 27 -46.54 -30.79 23.58
N VAL A 28 -47.13 -30.95 22.39
CA VAL A 28 -46.43 -30.89 21.10
C VAL A 28 -45.83 -29.52 20.88
N GLY A 29 -46.57 -28.44 21.17
CA GLY A 29 -46.07 -27.07 21.05
C GLY A 29 -44.88 -26.79 21.98
N VAL A 30 -44.92 -27.29 23.21
CA VAL A 30 -43.78 -27.15 24.16
C VAL A 30 -42.56 -27.94 23.69
N ILE A 31 -42.75 -29.14 23.14
CA ILE A 31 -41.65 -29.93 22.57
C ILE A 31 -41.05 -29.22 21.35
N LEU A 32 -41.87 -28.66 20.47
CA LEU A 32 -41.39 -27.92 19.30
C LEU A 32 -40.64 -26.64 19.71
N HIS A 33 -41.18 -25.87 20.67
CA HIS A 33 -40.53 -24.66 21.21
C HIS A 33 -39.15 -24.99 21.80
N GLY A 34 -39.09 -25.97 22.70
CA GLY A 34 -37.83 -26.43 23.29
C GLY A 34 -36.87 -27.04 22.27
N GLY A 35 -37.39 -27.75 21.26
CA GLY A 35 -36.60 -28.32 20.16
C GLY A 35 -35.89 -27.24 19.32
N VAL A 36 -36.57 -26.12 19.03
CA VAL A 36 -35.98 -25.00 18.30
C VAL A 36 -34.86 -24.32 19.09
N THR A 37 -35.11 -24.01 20.37
CA THR A 37 -34.13 -23.33 21.23
C THR A 37 -32.92 -24.23 21.51
N LEU A 38 -33.13 -25.50 21.86
CA LEU A 38 -32.04 -26.47 22.05
C LEU A 38 -31.28 -26.77 20.75
N GLY A 39 -31.99 -26.82 19.62
CA GLY A 39 -31.37 -26.95 18.30
C GLY A 39 -30.44 -25.78 17.97
N ALA A 40 -30.84 -24.55 18.32
CA ALA A 40 -29.99 -23.37 18.20
C ALA A 40 -28.76 -23.44 19.14
N VAL A 41 -28.94 -23.85 20.40
CA VAL A 41 -27.81 -24.07 21.34
C VAL A 41 -26.81 -25.07 20.76
N ALA A 42 -27.28 -26.20 20.25
CA ALA A 42 -26.42 -27.23 19.64
C ALA A 42 -25.69 -26.70 18.39
N ALA A 43 -26.40 -25.96 17.52
CA ALA A 43 -25.81 -25.32 16.34
C ALA A 43 -24.69 -24.35 16.72
N VAL A 44 -24.94 -23.46 17.68
CA VAL A 44 -23.97 -22.47 18.17
C VAL A 44 -22.77 -23.15 18.86
N ALA A 45 -23.00 -24.15 19.72
CA ALA A 45 -21.95 -24.90 20.38
C ALA A 45 -21.08 -25.71 19.39
N SER A 46 -21.68 -26.25 18.32
CA SER A 46 -20.94 -26.96 17.27
C SER A 46 -19.97 -26.04 16.52
N ALA A 47 -20.35 -24.79 16.31
CA ALA A 47 -19.49 -23.79 15.67
C ALA A 47 -18.26 -23.46 16.52
N ALA A 48 -18.37 -23.54 17.85
CA ALA A 48 -17.28 -23.35 18.79
C ALA A 48 -16.29 -24.52 18.81
N ARG A 49 -16.78 -25.78 18.77
CA ARG A 49 -15.92 -26.99 18.80
C ARG A 49 -14.97 -27.08 17.61
N GLY A 50 -15.36 -26.57 16.44
CA GLY A 50 -14.52 -26.59 15.25
C GLY A 50 -13.39 -25.55 15.21
N ARG A 51 -13.27 -24.65 16.21
CA ARG A 51 -12.40 -23.45 16.13
C ARG A 51 -11.85 -23.01 17.50
N ALA A 52 -10.84 -23.71 18.02
CA ALA A 52 -10.28 -23.46 19.36
C ALA A 52 -9.85 -22.00 19.63
N ALA A 53 -9.27 -21.31 18.64
CA ALA A 53 -8.86 -19.91 18.79
C ALA A 53 -10.04 -18.94 18.98
N ASP A 54 -11.20 -19.22 18.37
CA ASP A 54 -12.37 -18.33 18.28
C ASP A 54 -13.63 -18.88 18.97
N ALA A 55 -13.49 -19.91 19.79
CA ALA A 55 -14.60 -20.58 20.45
C ALA A 55 -15.30 -19.70 21.49
N ALA A 56 -14.55 -18.84 22.19
CA ALA A 56 -15.03 -18.09 23.35
C ALA A 56 -16.35 -17.29 23.15
N PRO A 57 -16.51 -16.43 22.12
CA PRO A 57 -17.77 -15.70 21.93
C PRO A 57 -18.94 -16.64 21.61
N TRP A 58 -18.70 -17.71 20.85
CA TRP A 58 -19.74 -18.67 20.48
C TRP A 58 -20.15 -19.58 21.65
N LEU A 59 -19.21 -19.94 22.54
CA LEU A 59 -19.54 -20.63 23.79
C LEU A 59 -20.38 -19.75 24.71
N ALA A 60 -20.07 -18.45 24.80
CA ALA A 60 -20.89 -17.51 25.55
C ALA A 60 -22.30 -17.36 24.95
N PHE A 61 -22.44 -17.31 23.63
CA PHE A 61 -23.76 -17.32 22.98
C PHE A 61 -24.52 -18.62 23.21
N ALA A 62 -23.87 -19.78 23.11
CA ALA A 62 -24.49 -21.07 23.41
C ALA A 62 -24.97 -21.15 24.86
N ALA A 63 -24.15 -20.69 25.81
CA ALA A 63 -24.51 -20.63 27.23
C ALA A 63 -25.71 -19.69 27.47
N GLY A 64 -25.74 -18.53 26.80
CA GLY A 64 -26.87 -17.60 26.90
C GLY A 64 -28.18 -18.21 26.41
N LEU A 65 -28.16 -18.82 25.22
CA LEU A 65 -29.33 -19.53 24.68
C LEU A 65 -29.75 -20.72 25.54
N ALA A 66 -28.80 -21.44 26.16
CA ALA A 66 -29.11 -22.55 27.06
C ALA A 66 -29.81 -22.07 28.33
N TRP A 67 -29.39 -20.93 28.89
CA TRP A 67 -30.06 -20.33 30.03
C TRP A 67 -31.49 -19.89 29.71
N PHE A 68 -31.72 -19.28 28.54
CA PHE A 68 -33.09 -18.99 28.08
C PHE A 68 -33.93 -20.26 27.91
N ALA A 69 -33.38 -21.30 27.26
CA ALA A 69 -34.09 -22.57 27.08
C ALA A 69 -34.46 -23.22 28.42
N LEU A 70 -33.58 -23.14 29.43
CA LEU A 70 -33.85 -23.64 30.78
C LEU A 70 -34.92 -22.81 31.50
N GLY A 71 -34.87 -21.48 31.36
CA GLY A 71 -35.90 -20.56 31.86
C GLY A 71 -37.28 -20.88 31.26
N ASP A 72 -37.37 -20.99 29.94
CA ASP A 72 -38.59 -21.36 29.22
C ASP A 72 -39.13 -22.73 29.65
N ALA A 73 -38.24 -23.73 29.80
CA ALA A 73 -38.63 -25.06 30.27
C ALA A 73 -39.18 -25.02 31.70
N LEU A 74 -38.60 -24.18 32.57
CA LEU A 74 -39.05 -23.99 33.94
C LEU A 74 -40.43 -23.30 33.98
N ILE A 75 -40.68 -22.30 33.12
CA ILE A 75 -42.00 -21.66 32.95
C ILE A 75 -43.03 -22.65 32.36
N ALA A 76 -42.61 -23.51 31.44
CA ALA A 76 -43.47 -24.53 30.85
C ALA A 76 -43.85 -25.61 31.88
N ALA A 77 -42.91 -26.01 32.74
CA ALA A 77 -43.13 -26.96 33.82
C ALA A 77 -43.99 -26.37 34.95
N SER A 78 -43.74 -25.12 35.36
CA SER A 78 -44.49 -24.44 36.42
C SER A 78 -45.97 -24.31 36.11
N ALA A 79 -46.29 -23.96 34.85
CA ALA A 79 -47.66 -23.88 34.36
C ALA A 79 -48.42 -25.21 34.44
N ARG A 80 -47.73 -26.34 34.67
CA ARG A 80 -48.33 -27.68 34.71
C ARG A 80 -48.38 -28.30 36.11
N THR A 81 -47.48 -27.97 37.03
CA THR A 81 -47.33 -28.77 38.27
C THR A 81 -47.18 -28.02 39.60
N LEU A 82 -46.94 -26.70 39.67
CA LEU A 82 -46.65 -26.01 40.94
C LEU A 82 -47.24 -24.59 41.00
N GLY A 83 -47.83 -24.22 42.14
CA GLY A 83 -48.56 -22.96 42.41
C GLY A 83 -47.79 -21.65 42.20
N GLY A 84 -47.56 -21.28 40.94
CA GLY A 84 -47.70 -19.93 40.37
C GLY A 84 -46.57 -18.91 40.57
N VAL A 85 -45.94 -18.79 41.74
CA VAL A 85 -45.13 -17.58 42.04
C VAL A 85 -43.63 -17.85 42.20
N LEU A 86 -43.23 -18.84 43.00
CA LEU A 86 -41.81 -19.13 43.28
C LEU A 86 -41.03 -19.62 42.06
N VAL A 87 -41.70 -20.27 41.12
CA VAL A 87 -41.05 -20.80 39.91
C VAL A 87 -40.81 -19.72 38.86
N SER A 88 -41.60 -18.63 38.89
CA SER A 88 -41.43 -17.48 37.99
C SER A 88 -40.13 -16.72 38.28
N SER A 89 -39.82 -16.47 39.55
CA SER A 89 -38.60 -15.73 39.92
C SER A 89 -37.30 -16.45 39.55
N TRP A 90 -37.30 -17.78 39.60
CA TRP A 90 -36.14 -18.56 39.15
C TRP A 90 -36.01 -18.53 37.62
N ALA A 91 -37.11 -18.56 36.88
CA ALA A 91 -37.08 -18.42 35.43
C ALA A 91 -36.54 -17.05 35.00
N ASP A 92 -36.94 -15.98 35.69
CA ASP A 92 -36.41 -14.63 35.44
C ASP A 92 -34.91 -14.53 35.70
N ALA A 93 -34.41 -15.16 36.76
CA ALA A 93 -32.98 -15.20 37.06
C ALA A 93 -32.19 -15.93 35.97
N LEU A 94 -32.74 -17.03 35.42
CA LEU A 94 -32.14 -17.76 34.30
C LEU A 94 -32.12 -16.92 33.02
N SER A 95 -33.22 -16.23 32.71
CA SER A 95 -33.28 -15.33 31.56
C SER A 95 -32.24 -14.20 31.66
N LEU A 96 -32.11 -13.57 32.83
CA LEU A 96 -31.09 -12.53 33.06
C LEU A 96 -29.65 -13.06 32.95
N ALA A 97 -29.40 -14.29 33.40
CA ALA A 97 -28.12 -14.95 33.16
C ALA A 97 -27.87 -15.18 31.64
N GLY A 98 -28.93 -15.48 30.90
CA GLY A 98 -28.93 -15.54 29.43
C GLY A 98 -28.41 -14.25 28.80
N TYR A 99 -28.99 -13.10 29.19
CA TYR A 99 -28.54 -11.77 28.75
C TYR A 99 -27.07 -11.50 29.06
N ALA A 100 -26.61 -11.81 30.28
CA ALA A 100 -25.23 -11.61 30.68
C ALA A 100 -24.25 -12.41 29.81
N CYS A 101 -24.58 -13.68 29.49
CA CYS A 101 -23.79 -14.52 28.60
C CYS A 101 -23.77 -13.99 27.16
N LEU A 102 -24.91 -13.55 26.62
CA LEU A 102 -24.97 -12.93 25.29
C LEU A 102 -24.11 -11.65 25.23
N GLY A 103 -24.20 -10.80 26.25
CA GLY A 103 -23.41 -9.58 26.37
C GLY A 103 -21.91 -9.89 26.44
N ALA A 104 -21.51 -10.89 27.24
CA ALA A 104 -20.12 -11.35 27.31
C ALA A 104 -19.60 -11.84 25.95
N GLY A 105 -20.42 -12.59 25.20
CA GLY A 105 -20.08 -13.03 23.86
C GLY A 105 -19.81 -11.87 22.90
N LEU A 106 -20.66 -10.84 22.92
CA LEU A 106 -20.45 -9.62 22.13
C LEU A 106 -19.20 -8.83 22.58
N VAL A 107 -18.95 -8.70 23.88
CA VAL A 107 -17.75 -8.01 24.40
C VAL A 107 -16.47 -8.73 24.00
N VAL A 108 -16.44 -10.06 24.07
CA VAL A 108 -15.29 -10.87 23.62
C VAL A 108 -15.07 -10.70 22.12
N LEU A 109 -16.14 -10.71 21.33
CA LEU A 109 -16.08 -10.45 19.89
C LEU A 109 -15.51 -9.05 19.63
N TRP A 110 -15.98 -8.04 20.36
CA TRP A 110 -15.46 -6.67 20.26
C TRP A 110 -13.97 -6.55 20.58
N ARG A 111 -13.50 -7.10 21.70
CA ARG A 111 -12.08 -7.01 22.11
C ARG A 111 -11.13 -7.61 21.07
N ARG A 112 -11.61 -8.58 20.28
CA ARG A 112 -10.83 -9.24 19.24
C ARG A 112 -10.83 -8.50 17.90
N HIS A 113 -11.58 -7.42 17.77
CA HIS A 113 -11.65 -6.56 16.57
C HIS A 113 -11.28 -5.10 16.88
N PRO A 114 -10.01 -4.79 17.22
CA PRO A 114 -9.59 -3.43 17.61
C PRO A 114 -9.51 -2.41 16.44
N GLY A 115 -9.74 -2.83 15.20
CA GLY A 115 -9.60 -1.97 13.99
C GLY A 115 -10.83 -1.14 13.60
N GLY A 116 -11.81 -0.98 14.49
CA GLY A 116 -13.07 -0.30 14.19
C GLY A 116 -12.98 1.22 14.05
N ASP A 117 -13.96 1.81 13.36
CA ASP A 117 -14.15 3.27 13.31
C ASP A 117 -14.17 3.87 14.74
N PRO A 118 -13.26 4.80 15.08
CA PRO A 118 -13.19 5.36 16.43
C PRO A 118 -14.43 6.17 16.83
N THR A 119 -15.32 6.50 15.88
CA THR A 119 -16.62 7.11 16.21
C THR A 119 -17.72 6.12 16.53
N ALA A 120 -17.59 4.85 16.15
CA ALA A 120 -18.58 3.82 16.45
C ALA A 120 -19.05 3.76 17.91
N PRO A 121 -18.20 3.95 18.96
CA PRO A 121 -18.69 4.03 20.32
C PRO A 121 -19.58 5.25 20.58
N ILE A 122 -19.26 6.41 20.01
CA ILE A 122 -20.07 7.63 20.15
C ILE A 122 -21.43 7.42 19.47
N ASP A 123 -21.44 6.85 18.27
CA ASP A 123 -22.66 6.50 17.56
C ASP A 123 -23.56 5.55 18.34
N ALA A 124 -22.96 4.49 18.89
CA ALA A 124 -23.69 3.49 19.65
C ALA A 124 -24.27 4.10 20.93
N ALA A 125 -23.51 4.96 21.60
CA ALA A 125 -23.99 5.70 22.77
C ALA A 125 -25.16 6.62 22.45
N ILE A 126 -25.13 7.35 21.33
CA ILE A 126 -26.24 8.21 20.89
C ILE A 126 -27.53 7.40 20.75
N VAL A 127 -27.49 6.27 20.03
CA VAL A 127 -28.69 5.45 19.83
C VAL A 127 -29.13 4.77 21.13
N ALA A 128 -28.19 4.26 21.93
CA ALA A 128 -28.50 3.61 23.20
C ALA A 128 -29.14 4.57 24.22
N ILE A 129 -28.67 5.82 24.31
CA ILE A 129 -29.27 6.83 25.19
C ILE A 129 -30.67 7.22 24.70
N GLY A 130 -30.85 7.42 23.38
CA GLY A 130 -32.18 7.66 22.82
C GLY A 130 -33.16 6.52 23.13
N ALA A 131 -32.73 5.26 22.96
CA ALA A 131 -33.52 4.10 23.34
C ALA A 131 -33.78 4.01 24.85
N ALA A 132 -32.80 4.38 25.69
CA ALA A 132 -32.92 4.37 27.14
C ALA A 132 -33.97 5.37 27.64
N MET A 133 -34.06 6.54 27.01
CA MET A 133 -35.10 7.53 27.30
C MET A 133 -36.50 6.99 26.98
N LEU A 134 -36.67 6.32 25.83
CA LEU A 134 -37.94 5.68 25.48
C LEU A 134 -38.29 4.54 26.45
N ALA A 135 -37.32 3.67 26.77
CA ALA A 135 -37.50 2.60 27.73
C ALA A 135 -37.86 3.14 29.12
N TRP A 136 -37.28 4.28 29.52
CA TRP A 136 -37.64 4.94 30.77
C TRP A 136 -39.12 5.34 30.77
N VAL A 137 -39.52 6.18 29.81
CA VAL A 137 -40.86 6.81 29.78
C VAL A 137 -41.97 5.79 29.60
N PHE A 138 -41.77 4.76 28.77
CA PHE A 138 -42.83 3.82 28.41
C PHE A 138 -42.83 2.52 29.21
N ARG A 139 -41.74 2.16 29.91
CA ARG A 139 -41.62 0.86 30.59
C ARG A 139 -41.14 0.96 32.03
N ILE A 140 -40.02 1.64 32.28
CA ILE A 140 -39.40 1.69 33.62
C ILE A 140 -40.22 2.58 34.56
N ALA A 141 -40.57 3.80 34.15
CA ALA A 141 -41.34 4.72 35.00
C ALA A 141 -42.74 4.17 35.36
N PRO A 142 -43.53 3.64 34.41
CA PRO A 142 -44.81 3.00 34.76
C PRO A 142 -44.67 1.84 35.74
N ALA A 143 -43.65 0.98 35.59
CA ALA A 143 -43.40 -0.13 36.50
C ALA A 143 -42.88 0.32 37.88
N ALA A 144 -42.19 1.46 37.95
CA ALA A 144 -41.72 2.05 39.20
C ALA A 144 -42.87 2.58 40.06
N ASP A 145 -43.90 3.11 39.41
CA ASP A 145 -45.05 3.75 40.03
C ASP A 145 -46.23 2.79 40.25
N ASP A 146 -46.15 1.53 39.79
CA ASP A 146 -47.17 0.50 40.01
C ASP A 146 -47.15 -0.01 41.47
N PRO A 147 -48.20 0.27 42.26
CA PRO A 147 -48.26 -0.12 43.67
C PRO A 147 -48.49 -1.63 43.87
N THR A 148 -48.89 -2.36 42.82
CA THR A 148 -49.15 -3.81 42.89
C THR A 148 -47.86 -4.64 42.83
N LEU A 149 -46.76 -4.05 42.37
CA LEU A 149 -45.46 -4.73 42.28
C LEU A 149 -44.66 -4.63 43.59
N GLY A 150 -44.47 -5.79 44.22
CA GLY A 150 -43.49 -5.95 45.30
C GLY A 150 -42.05 -5.66 44.83
N LEU A 151 -41.13 -5.53 45.80
CA LEU A 151 -39.71 -5.22 45.51
C LEU A 151 -39.05 -6.17 44.51
N PRO A 152 -39.26 -7.51 44.57
CA PRO A 152 -38.71 -8.43 43.56
C PRO A 152 -39.28 -8.20 42.16
N GLY A 153 -40.59 -7.92 42.05
CA GLY A 153 -41.25 -7.66 40.76
C GLY A 153 -40.74 -6.37 40.11
N ARG A 154 -40.52 -5.31 40.89
CA ARG A 154 -39.91 -4.07 40.40
C ARG A 154 -38.47 -4.26 39.93
N LEU A 155 -37.67 -5.03 40.66
CA LEU A 155 -36.30 -5.34 40.24
C LEU A 155 -36.28 -6.07 38.89
N VAL A 156 -37.16 -7.05 38.69
CA VAL A 156 -37.30 -7.77 37.41
C VAL A 156 -37.76 -6.84 36.30
N ALA A 157 -38.76 -5.99 36.56
CA ALA A 157 -39.27 -5.02 35.60
C ALA A 157 -38.22 -3.99 35.14
N PHE A 158 -37.22 -3.69 35.98
CA PHE A 158 -36.07 -2.87 35.62
C PHE A 158 -34.94 -3.65 34.93
N ALA A 159 -34.70 -4.89 35.35
CA ALA A 159 -33.57 -5.67 34.88
C ALA A 159 -33.65 -5.98 33.38
N TYR A 160 -34.83 -6.33 32.85
CA TYR A 160 -35.00 -6.64 31.43
C TYR A 160 -34.73 -5.44 30.52
N PRO A 161 -35.37 -4.25 30.69
CA PRO A 161 -35.06 -3.08 29.87
C PRO A 161 -33.58 -2.67 29.95
N VAL A 162 -32.97 -2.76 31.13
CA VAL A 162 -31.54 -2.42 31.29
C VAL A 162 -30.66 -3.42 30.54
N ALA A 163 -30.99 -4.71 30.59
CA ALA A 163 -30.29 -5.74 29.84
C ALA A 163 -30.45 -5.57 28.31
N ASP A 164 -31.65 -5.24 27.85
CA ASP A 164 -31.95 -4.91 26.45
C ASP A 164 -31.08 -3.75 25.94
N LEU A 165 -31.03 -2.66 26.72
CA LEU A 165 -30.24 -1.48 26.39
C LEU A 165 -28.74 -1.76 26.38
N ALA A 166 -28.26 -2.57 27.33
CA ALA A 166 -26.85 -2.98 27.38
C ALA A 166 -26.49 -3.84 26.15
N LEU A 167 -27.32 -4.82 25.79
CA LEU A 167 -27.13 -5.61 24.58
C LEU A 167 -27.18 -4.74 23.32
N LEU A 168 -28.17 -3.85 23.21
CA LEU A 168 -28.31 -2.93 22.08
C LEU A 168 -27.05 -2.06 21.92
N ALA A 169 -26.55 -1.47 23.01
CA ALA A 169 -25.35 -0.63 22.97
C ALA A 169 -24.11 -1.39 22.47
N ILE A 170 -23.89 -2.61 22.97
CA ILE A 170 -22.73 -3.43 22.59
C ILE A 170 -22.89 -3.94 21.15
N ALA A 171 -24.06 -4.43 20.77
CA ALA A 171 -24.35 -4.94 19.42
C ALA A 171 -24.23 -3.81 18.38
N LEU A 172 -24.78 -2.64 18.67
CA LEU A 172 -24.73 -1.51 17.75
C LEU A 172 -23.30 -0.99 17.56
N ARG A 173 -22.50 -0.96 18.63
CA ARG A 173 -21.08 -0.61 18.53
C ARG A 173 -20.35 -1.51 17.54
N LEU A 174 -20.64 -2.81 17.56
CA LEU A 174 -20.04 -3.79 16.67
C LEU A 174 -20.48 -3.60 15.21
N VAL A 175 -21.78 -3.38 14.98
CA VAL A 175 -22.34 -3.14 13.64
C VAL A 175 -21.82 -1.83 13.03
N LEU A 176 -21.78 -0.75 13.81
CA LEU A 176 -21.38 0.57 13.34
C LEU A 176 -19.87 0.74 13.15
N ALA A 177 -19.05 -0.11 13.78
CA ALA A 177 -17.59 -0.12 13.62
C ALA A 177 -17.10 -0.56 12.22
N GLY A 178 -18.01 -0.99 11.33
CA GLY A 178 -17.70 -1.21 9.89
C GLY A 178 -17.13 -2.59 9.54
N GLY A 179 -16.98 -3.50 10.51
CA GLY A 179 -16.45 -4.85 10.28
C GLY A 179 -17.48 -5.92 9.88
N TRP A 180 -18.77 -5.62 9.88
CA TRP A 180 -19.86 -6.61 9.84
C TRP A 180 -20.49 -6.77 8.44
N ARG A 181 -19.69 -7.17 7.44
CA ARG A 181 -20.19 -7.34 6.06
C ARG A 181 -20.56 -8.77 5.67
N SER A 182 -20.09 -9.77 6.40
CA SER A 182 -20.39 -11.17 6.11
C SER A 182 -21.86 -11.48 6.39
N THR A 183 -22.44 -12.45 5.68
CA THR A 183 -23.83 -12.88 5.91
C THR A 183 -24.03 -13.38 7.33
N SER A 184 -23.06 -14.11 7.90
CA SER A 184 -23.04 -14.52 9.32
C SER A 184 -23.14 -13.33 10.27
N ALA A 185 -22.44 -12.22 10.00
CA ALA A 185 -22.55 -10.98 10.78
C ALA A 185 -23.95 -10.37 10.71
N ARG A 186 -24.54 -10.34 9.51
CA ARG A 186 -25.90 -9.82 9.32
C ARG A 186 -26.94 -10.70 10.01
N LEU A 187 -26.80 -12.01 9.95
CA LEU A 187 -27.66 -12.96 10.66
C LEU A 187 -27.53 -12.82 12.18
N LEU A 188 -26.30 -12.62 12.69
CA LEU A 188 -26.08 -12.35 14.11
C LEU A 188 -26.73 -11.02 14.53
N GLY A 189 -26.55 -9.96 13.74
CA GLY A 189 -27.22 -8.68 13.96
C GLY A 189 -28.75 -8.80 13.90
N LEU A 190 -29.28 -9.58 12.96
CA LEU A 190 -30.70 -9.90 12.86
C LEU A 190 -31.19 -10.66 14.09
N ALA A 191 -30.42 -11.62 14.62
CA ALA A 191 -30.76 -12.35 15.83
C ALA A 191 -30.95 -11.42 17.03
N PHE A 192 -29.98 -10.53 17.29
CA PHE A 192 -30.10 -9.52 18.36
C PHE A 192 -31.24 -8.52 18.12
N ALA A 193 -31.42 -8.06 16.88
CA ALA A 193 -32.53 -7.15 16.56
C ALA A 193 -33.90 -7.81 16.78
N THR A 194 -34.02 -9.10 16.44
CA THR A 194 -35.25 -9.89 16.58
C THR A 194 -35.52 -10.21 18.06
N LEU A 195 -34.47 -10.50 18.84
CA LEU A 195 -34.55 -10.64 20.30
C LEU A 195 -35.15 -9.38 20.93
N LEU A 196 -34.50 -8.23 20.72
CA LEU A 196 -34.95 -6.95 21.29
C LEU A 196 -36.37 -6.55 20.83
N ALA A 197 -36.73 -6.88 19.58
CA ALA A 197 -38.08 -6.67 19.08
C ALA A 197 -39.12 -7.57 19.76
N ALA A 198 -38.76 -8.83 20.05
CA ALA A 198 -39.59 -9.75 20.81
C ALA A 198 -39.87 -9.21 22.22
N ASP A 199 -38.84 -8.73 22.92
CA ASP A 199 -38.98 -8.19 24.28
C ASP A 199 -39.81 -6.90 24.31
N ALA A 200 -39.62 -6.02 23.32
CA ALA A 200 -40.43 -4.81 23.18
C ALA A 200 -41.90 -5.14 22.89
N LEU A 201 -42.16 -6.12 22.01
CA LEU A 201 -43.51 -6.55 21.67
C LEU A 201 -44.19 -7.26 22.86
N PHE A 202 -43.46 -8.10 23.57
CA PHE A 202 -43.95 -8.77 24.77
C PHE A 202 -44.33 -7.75 25.86
N ALA A 203 -43.46 -6.76 26.11
CA ALA A 203 -43.73 -5.70 27.07
C ALA A 203 -44.98 -4.89 26.68
N ALA A 204 -45.13 -4.54 25.40
CA ALA A 204 -46.31 -3.83 24.91
C ALA A 204 -47.59 -4.66 25.06
N ALA A 205 -47.53 -5.97 24.75
CA ALA A 205 -48.66 -6.88 24.93
C ALA A 205 -49.03 -7.08 26.40
N GLN A 206 -48.03 -7.08 27.30
CA GLN A 206 -48.25 -7.18 28.74
C GLN A 206 -48.96 -5.93 29.28
N LEU A 207 -48.53 -4.73 28.87
CA LEU A 207 -49.19 -3.46 29.23
C LEU A 207 -50.62 -3.36 28.69
N ALA A 208 -50.87 -3.88 27.49
CA ALA A 208 -52.20 -3.90 26.89
C ALA A 208 -53.12 -4.99 27.45
N GLY A 209 -52.64 -5.82 28.39
CA GLY A 209 -53.39 -6.98 28.91
C GLY A 209 -53.68 -8.06 27.85
N SER A 210 -52.99 -8.02 26.72
CA SER A 210 -53.20 -8.91 25.56
C SER A 210 -52.15 -10.01 25.44
N SER A 211 -51.22 -10.10 26.41
CA SER A 211 -50.18 -11.14 26.43
C SER A 211 -50.82 -12.54 26.53
N ARG A 212 -50.43 -13.42 25.60
CA ARG A 212 -50.90 -14.80 25.50
C ARG A 212 -49.73 -15.68 25.05
N ARG A 213 -49.70 -16.91 25.56
CA ARG A 213 -48.75 -17.94 25.12
C ARG A 213 -49.05 -18.33 23.67
N GLY A 214 -48.02 -18.51 22.85
CA GLY A 214 -48.13 -18.67 21.39
C GLY A 214 -48.36 -17.36 20.65
N GLY A 215 -48.04 -16.23 21.28
CA GLY A 215 -48.21 -14.90 20.71
C GLY A 215 -47.11 -14.55 19.69
N PRO A 216 -47.24 -13.39 19.01
CA PRO A 216 -46.23 -12.94 18.05
C PRO A 216 -44.85 -12.69 18.69
N ALA A 217 -44.78 -12.39 19.99
CA ALA A 217 -43.51 -12.28 20.72
C ALA A 217 -42.78 -13.64 20.85
N ASP A 218 -43.50 -14.71 21.16
CA ASP A 218 -42.92 -16.07 21.26
C ASP A 218 -42.32 -16.52 19.92
N LEU A 219 -43.00 -16.20 18.81
CA LEU A 219 -42.46 -16.45 17.47
C LEU A 219 -41.14 -15.68 17.23
N LEU A 220 -41.06 -14.42 17.65
CA LEU A 220 -39.84 -13.62 17.48
C LEU A 220 -38.67 -14.14 18.34
N TRP A 221 -38.92 -14.59 19.57
CA TRP A 221 -37.87 -15.24 20.38
C TRP A 221 -37.35 -16.54 19.73
N LEU A 222 -38.24 -17.33 19.14
CA LEU A 222 -37.85 -18.54 18.40
C LEU A 222 -37.09 -18.20 17.11
N LEU A 223 -37.54 -17.22 16.34
CA LEU A 223 -36.84 -16.77 15.13
C LEU A 223 -35.47 -16.18 15.46
N SER A 224 -35.32 -15.49 16.60
CA SER A 224 -34.03 -15.03 17.11
C SER A 224 -33.09 -16.22 17.39
N SER A 225 -33.59 -17.26 18.07
CA SER A 225 -32.84 -18.49 18.33
C SER A 225 -32.39 -19.17 17.02
N VAL A 226 -33.27 -19.28 16.03
CA VAL A 226 -32.94 -19.79 14.70
C VAL A 226 -31.89 -18.92 14.02
N ALA A 227 -31.99 -17.60 14.10
CA ALA A 227 -31.02 -16.68 13.52
C ALA A 227 -29.62 -16.79 14.17
N PHE A 228 -29.53 -17.02 15.49
CA PHE A 228 -28.27 -17.33 16.16
C PHE A 228 -27.62 -18.63 15.64
N GLY A 229 -28.42 -19.70 15.54
CA GLY A 229 -27.95 -20.98 14.99
C GLY A 229 -27.54 -20.86 13.51
N ALA A 230 -28.31 -20.11 12.72
CA ALA A 230 -28.02 -19.83 11.32
C ALA A 230 -26.73 -19.02 11.17
N ALA A 231 -26.51 -18.01 12.02
CA ALA A 231 -25.28 -17.21 12.00
C ALA A 231 -24.04 -18.08 12.30
N ALA A 232 -24.15 -19.00 13.25
CA ALA A 232 -23.08 -19.91 13.68
C ALA A 232 -22.73 -20.98 12.63
N LEU A 233 -23.72 -21.46 11.88
CA LEU A 233 -23.54 -22.50 10.87
C LEU A 233 -23.21 -21.95 9.47
N HIS A 234 -23.39 -20.64 9.24
CA HIS A 234 -23.24 -20.06 7.91
C HIS A 234 -21.78 -20.16 7.38
N PRO A 235 -21.55 -20.51 6.10
CA PRO A 235 -20.21 -20.66 5.52
C PRO A 235 -19.32 -19.42 5.62
N SER A 236 -19.92 -18.22 5.66
CA SER A 236 -19.19 -16.95 5.76
C SER A 236 -18.69 -16.62 7.18
N LEU A 237 -18.90 -17.50 8.15
CA LEU A 237 -18.47 -17.29 9.53
C LEU A 237 -16.97 -16.93 9.67
N PRO A 238 -16.02 -17.55 8.93
CA PRO A 238 -14.61 -17.12 8.98
C PRO A 238 -14.39 -15.67 8.53
N GLY A 239 -15.27 -15.14 7.67
CA GLY A 239 -15.26 -13.75 7.21
C GLY A 239 -15.85 -12.76 8.21
N LEU A 240 -16.55 -13.22 9.26
CA LEU A 240 -16.84 -12.40 10.45
C LEU A 240 -15.54 -12.07 11.21
N ILE A 241 -14.59 -13.01 11.20
CA ILE A 241 -13.39 -12.99 12.04
C ILE A 241 -12.22 -12.29 11.32
N ARG A 242 -12.16 -12.35 9.99
CA ARG A 242 -11.15 -11.61 9.20
C ARG A 242 -11.65 -10.20 8.88
N SER A 243 -11.18 -9.21 9.66
CA SER A 243 -11.39 -7.80 9.35
C SER A 243 -10.87 -7.49 7.94
N SER A 244 -11.74 -7.03 7.02
CA SER A 244 -11.25 -6.38 5.80
C SER A 244 -10.65 -5.02 6.17
N PRO A 245 -9.37 -4.74 5.87
CA PRO A 245 -8.69 -3.50 6.30
C PRO A 245 -9.26 -2.19 5.73
N GLN A 246 -10.29 -2.23 4.88
CA GLN A 246 -10.67 -1.12 4.00
C GLN A 246 -12.18 -0.98 3.73
N ALA A 247 -13.07 -1.33 4.67
CA ALA A 247 -14.51 -1.15 4.44
C ALA A 247 -14.97 0.32 4.63
N SER A 248 -14.93 1.08 3.53
CA SER A 248 -15.59 2.37 3.24
C SER A 248 -15.94 3.30 4.41
N ARG A 249 -15.09 4.32 4.56
CA ARG A 249 -15.06 5.43 5.54
C ARG A 249 -16.20 6.47 5.38
N ARG A 250 -17.37 6.10 4.83
CA ARG A 250 -18.50 7.02 4.60
C ARG A 250 -19.67 6.69 5.51
N LEU A 251 -20.28 7.72 6.09
CA LEU A 251 -21.57 7.65 6.77
C LEU A 251 -22.64 7.22 5.76
N GLY A 252 -23.11 5.97 5.85
CA GLY A 252 -24.24 5.50 5.06
C GLY A 252 -25.53 6.24 5.44
N ARG A 253 -26.44 6.44 4.47
CA ARG A 253 -27.73 7.14 4.68
C ARG A 253 -28.52 6.57 5.86
N GLY A 254 -28.54 5.24 6.02
CA GLY A 254 -29.21 4.58 7.16
C GLY A 254 -28.55 4.85 8.51
N ARG A 255 -27.21 4.88 8.59
CA ARG A 255 -26.47 5.23 9.82
C ARG A 255 -26.78 6.66 10.24
N PHE A 256 -26.78 7.58 9.27
CA PHE A 256 -27.15 8.98 9.52
C PHE A 256 -28.59 9.12 10.01
N ALA A 257 -29.55 8.49 9.33
CA ALA A 257 -30.97 8.52 9.73
C ALA A 257 -31.17 8.01 11.16
N ALA A 258 -30.56 6.88 11.54
CA ALA A 258 -30.67 6.32 12.88
C ALA A 258 -30.19 7.28 13.98
N LEU A 259 -29.09 8.01 13.72
CA LEU A 259 -28.53 8.98 14.65
C LEU A 259 -29.40 10.22 14.80
N VAL A 260 -29.93 10.72 13.69
CA VAL A 260 -30.89 11.83 13.69
C VAL A 260 -32.12 11.44 14.49
N THR A 261 -32.71 10.27 14.20
CA THR A 261 -33.87 9.76 14.94
C THR A 261 -33.58 9.66 16.43
N ALA A 262 -32.44 9.07 16.82
CA ALA A 262 -32.07 8.94 18.23
C ALA A 262 -31.88 10.30 18.93
N THR A 263 -31.26 11.27 18.25
CA THR A 263 -31.02 12.61 18.80
C THR A 263 -32.33 13.40 18.95
N LEU A 264 -33.32 13.14 18.08
CA LEU A 264 -34.64 13.78 18.13
C LEU A 264 -35.57 13.20 19.20
N VAL A 265 -35.25 12.05 19.80
CA VAL A 265 -36.09 11.43 20.84
C VAL A 265 -36.36 12.40 21.99
N GLY A 266 -35.33 13.02 22.56
CA GLY A 266 -35.47 13.95 23.69
C GLY A 266 -36.40 15.13 23.40
N PRO A 267 -36.12 15.93 22.35
CA PRO A 267 -37.00 17.01 21.93
C PRO A 267 -38.44 16.55 21.65
N THR A 268 -38.61 15.38 21.03
CA THR A 268 -39.93 14.82 20.72
C THR A 268 -40.71 14.46 22.00
N LEU A 269 -40.05 13.86 22.99
CA LEU A 269 -40.67 13.54 24.28
C LEU A 269 -41.09 14.80 25.05
N VAL A 270 -40.30 15.86 24.99
CA VAL A 270 -40.65 17.17 25.57
C VAL A 270 -41.84 17.77 24.84
N ALA A 271 -41.82 17.81 23.50
CA ALA A 271 -42.91 18.36 22.69
C ALA A 271 -44.22 17.60 22.86
N ALA A 272 -44.16 16.29 23.09
CA ALA A 272 -45.33 15.45 23.39
C ALA A 272 -45.88 15.65 24.82
N GLY A 273 -45.30 16.56 25.62
CA GLY A 273 -45.72 16.82 27.00
C GLY A 273 -45.37 15.70 27.99
N LEU A 274 -44.57 14.72 27.60
CA LEU A 274 -44.23 13.56 28.43
C LEU A 274 -43.26 13.92 29.56
N ALA A 275 -42.47 14.98 29.38
CA ALA A 275 -41.62 15.53 30.43
C ALA A 275 -42.39 16.19 31.58
N GLY A 276 -43.65 16.61 31.35
CA GLY A 276 -44.47 17.30 32.35
C GLY A 276 -45.28 16.39 33.27
N ARG A 277 -45.22 15.06 33.10
CA ARG A 277 -46.06 14.11 33.85
C ARG A 277 -45.62 13.93 35.31
N ASN A 278 -44.32 13.87 35.55
CA ASN A 278 -43.71 13.69 36.87
C ASN A 278 -42.29 14.31 36.88
N PRO A 279 -41.81 14.94 37.98
CA PRO A 279 -40.43 15.44 38.07
C PRO A 279 -39.34 14.42 37.73
N ARG A 280 -39.57 13.12 37.94
CA ARG A 280 -38.60 12.08 37.57
C ARG A 280 -38.42 11.96 36.05
N ASP A 281 -39.50 12.05 35.28
CA ASP A 281 -39.46 11.98 33.82
C ASP A 281 -38.79 13.21 33.22
N ALA A 282 -39.08 14.40 33.79
CA ALA A 282 -38.39 15.64 33.43
C ALA A 282 -36.87 15.52 33.61
N ALA A 283 -36.42 14.96 34.73
CA ALA A 283 -35.00 14.78 35.03
C ALA A 283 -34.32 13.82 34.04
N VAL A 284 -34.90 12.66 33.77
CA VAL A 284 -34.32 11.67 32.85
C VAL A 284 -34.31 12.19 31.41
N ILE A 285 -35.39 12.83 30.97
CA ILE A 285 -35.46 13.41 29.62
C ILE A 285 -34.45 14.55 29.47
N GLY A 286 -34.33 15.42 30.48
CA GLY A 286 -33.37 16.53 30.49
C GLY A 286 -31.91 16.05 30.44
N ILE A 287 -31.53 15.12 31.33
CA ILE A 287 -30.19 14.53 31.37
C ILE A 287 -29.88 13.80 30.05
N GLY A 288 -30.81 12.97 29.57
CA GLY A 288 -30.64 12.22 28.33
C GLY A 288 -30.46 13.15 27.12
N THR A 289 -31.27 14.20 27.01
CA THR A 289 -31.14 15.20 25.94
C THR A 289 -29.80 15.94 26.01
N GLY A 290 -29.36 16.34 27.21
CA GLY A 290 -28.06 16.97 27.42
C GLY A 290 -26.89 16.07 27.02
N LEU A 291 -26.93 14.79 27.39
CA LEU A 291 -25.92 13.81 26.99
C LEU A 291 -25.90 13.59 25.48
N LEU A 292 -27.07 13.48 24.82
CA LEU A 292 -27.17 13.36 23.37
C LEU A 292 -26.57 14.58 22.66
N PHE A 293 -26.81 15.79 23.18
CA PHE A 293 -26.22 17.01 22.66
C PHE A 293 -24.68 17.01 22.76
N LEU A 294 -24.13 16.66 23.92
CA LEU A 294 -22.67 16.55 24.12
C LEU A 294 -22.04 15.49 23.20
N LEU A 295 -22.69 14.33 23.03
CA LEU A 295 -22.22 13.29 22.13
C LEU A 295 -22.31 13.71 20.65
N ALA A 296 -23.34 14.46 20.26
CA ALA A 296 -23.44 15.02 18.92
C ALA A 296 -22.29 16.00 18.63
N ILE A 297 -21.93 16.86 19.60
CA ILE A 297 -20.77 17.76 19.49
C ILE A 297 -19.47 16.96 19.39
N ALA A 298 -19.24 16.01 20.31
CA ALA A 298 -18.04 15.18 20.31
C ALA A 298 -17.85 14.44 18.98
N ARG A 299 -18.97 13.99 18.39
CA ARG A 299 -18.98 13.37 17.07
C ARG A 299 -18.56 14.34 15.95
N VAL A 300 -19.14 15.53 15.91
CA VAL A 300 -18.81 16.56 14.90
C VAL A 300 -17.34 16.99 15.02
N ALA A 301 -16.86 17.20 16.25
CA ALA A 301 -15.45 17.51 16.51
C ALA A 301 -14.53 16.40 15.98
N GLY A 302 -14.84 15.13 16.24
CA GLY A 302 -14.08 14.00 15.70
C GLY A 302 -14.13 13.89 14.17
N LEU A 303 -15.21 14.36 13.52
CA LEU A 303 -15.28 14.43 12.06
C LEU A 303 -14.40 15.56 11.50
N ALA A 304 -14.41 16.73 12.14
CA ALA A 304 -13.64 17.89 11.75
C ALA A 304 -12.12 17.64 11.82
N ASP A 305 -11.64 17.11 12.96
CA ASP A 305 -10.22 16.76 13.15
C ASP A 305 -9.75 15.71 12.11
N ARG A 306 -10.61 14.77 11.73
CA ARG A 306 -10.27 13.82 10.65
C ARG A 306 -10.20 14.46 9.26
N LEU A 307 -11.10 15.39 8.96
CA LEU A 307 -11.05 16.14 7.70
C LEU A 307 -9.75 16.93 7.61
N GLU A 308 -9.37 17.62 8.69
CA GLU A 308 -8.13 18.36 8.79
C GLU A 308 -6.91 17.47 8.56
N ARG A 309 -6.80 16.34 9.27
CA ARG A 309 -5.70 15.38 9.07
C ARG A 309 -5.62 14.84 7.63
N THR A 310 -6.76 14.62 6.99
CA THR A 310 -6.81 14.14 5.59
C THR A 310 -6.31 15.23 4.62
N LEU A 311 -6.73 16.48 4.84
CA LEU A 311 -6.32 17.62 4.03
C LEU A 311 -4.81 17.90 4.17
N VAL A 312 -4.27 17.84 5.39
CA VAL A 312 -2.83 18.01 5.65
C VAL A 312 -2.02 16.92 4.92
N ARG A 313 -2.46 15.66 5.01
CA ARG A 313 -1.79 14.54 4.34
C ARG A 313 -1.77 14.70 2.82
N ASN A 314 -2.86 15.20 2.22
CA ASN A 314 -2.93 15.40 0.77
C ASN A 314 -1.97 16.50 0.31
N ARG A 315 -1.96 17.65 1.01
CA ARG A 315 -1.01 18.75 0.74
C ARG A 315 0.45 18.31 0.81
N THR A 316 0.80 17.47 1.80
CA THR A 316 2.17 16.95 1.90
C THR A 316 2.54 16.01 0.75
N SER A 317 1.57 15.29 0.18
CA SER A 317 1.81 14.41 -0.97
C SER A 317 2.07 15.21 -2.24
N GLU A 318 1.27 16.25 -2.49
CA GLU A 318 1.44 17.15 -3.63
C GLU A 318 2.78 17.89 -3.55
N ALA A 319 3.14 18.42 -2.37
CA ALA A 319 4.41 19.10 -2.16
C ALA A 319 5.63 18.18 -2.38
N ARG A 320 5.57 16.93 -1.90
CA ARG A 320 6.65 15.95 -2.11
C ARG A 320 6.81 15.57 -3.59
N PHE A 321 5.71 15.41 -4.31
CA PHE A 321 5.76 15.14 -5.75
C PHE A 321 6.37 16.32 -6.52
N GLY A 322 5.97 17.55 -6.17
CA GLY A 322 6.57 18.76 -6.75
C GLY A 322 8.07 18.87 -6.47
N GLN A 323 8.51 18.58 -5.25
CA GLN A 323 9.93 18.58 -4.89
C GLN A 323 10.74 17.49 -5.61
N ALA A 324 10.18 16.27 -5.74
CA ALA A 324 10.85 15.18 -6.44
C ALA A 324 11.06 15.52 -7.92
N LEU A 325 10.05 16.09 -8.58
CA LEU A 325 10.15 16.51 -9.97
C LEU A 325 11.16 17.65 -10.17
N ALA A 326 11.22 18.61 -9.25
CA ALA A 326 12.23 19.67 -9.27
C ALA A 326 13.65 19.10 -9.11
N ALA A 327 13.86 18.21 -8.14
CA ALA A 327 15.16 17.59 -7.89
C ALA A 327 15.65 16.75 -9.09
N GLU A 328 14.77 16.01 -9.75
CA GLU A 328 15.09 15.25 -10.96
C GLU A 328 15.46 16.18 -12.13
N ARG A 329 14.72 17.28 -12.31
CA ARG A 329 15.03 18.28 -13.33
C ARG A 329 16.39 18.95 -13.10
N ASP A 330 16.68 19.32 -11.86
CA ASP A 330 17.95 19.94 -11.46
C ASP A 330 19.12 18.98 -11.64
N LEU A 331 18.93 17.69 -11.29
CA LEU A 331 19.93 16.65 -11.53
C LEU A 331 20.23 16.50 -13.02
N LEU A 332 19.21 16.38 -13.88
CA LEU A 332 19.40 16.27 -15.33
C LEU A 332 20.09 17.51 -15.91
N ALA A 333 19.76 18.71 -15.42
CA ALA A 333 20.40 19.95 -15.84
C ALA A 333 21.89 19.97 -15.44
N SER A 334 22.20 19.58 -14.19
CA SER A 334 23.57 19.52 -13.68
C SER A 334 24.41 18.49 -14.43
N LEU A 335 23.86 17.30 -14.71
CA LEU A 335 24.56 16.25 -15.46
C LEU A 335 24.95 16.76 -16.86
N LEU A 336 23.99 17.32 -17.60
CA LEU A 336 24.25 17.86 -18.94
C LEU A 336 25.31 18.98 -18.90
N ALA A 337 25.26 19.88 -17.91
CA ALA A 337 26.20 20.99 -17.78
C ALA A 337 27.64 20.55 -17.45
N SER A 338 27.83 19.43 -16.75
CA SER A 338 29.15 18.93 -16.37
C SER A 338 29.85 18.07 -17.43
N LEU A 339 29.14 17.65 -18.48
CA LEU A 339 29.72 16.80 -19.51
C LEU A 339 30.63 17.62 -20.45
N PRO A 340 31.89 17.22 -20.66
CA PRO A 340 32.80 17.89 -21.60
C PRO A 340 32.39 17.65 -23.06
N ASP A 341 31.69 16.55 -23.32
CA ASP A 341 31.18 16.22 -24.65
C ASP A 341 29.93 17.05 -24.97
N ALA A 342 29.79 17.41 -26.25
CA ALA A 342 28.60 18.09 -26.72
C ALA A 342 27.43 17.11 -26.76
N VAL A 343 26.38 17.39 -25.97
CA VAL A 343 25.17 16.57 -25.87
C VAL A 343 23.95 17.40 -26.23
N TYR A 344 23.16 16.90 -27.17
CA TYR A 344 21.96 17.58 -27.66
C TYR A 344 20.78 16.62 -27.84
N ILE A 345 19.59 17.16 -27.76
CA ILE A 345 18.32 16.49 -28.01
C ILE A 345 17.60 17.28 -29.10
N LYS A 346 17.13 16.58 -30.13
CA LYS A 346 16.29 17.16 -31.18
C LYS A 346 14.93 16.49 -31.24
N ASP A 347 13.91 17.22 -31.70
CA ASP A 347 12.60 16.66 -32.01
C ASP A 347 12.62 15.90 -33.35
N THR A 348 11.45 15.42 -33.78
CA THR A 348 11.26 14.72 -35.06
C THR A 348 11.49 15.60 -36.29
N ASP A 349 11.47 16.93 -36.13
CA ASP A 349 11.72 17.91 -37.18
C ASP A 349 13.19 18.38 -37.19
N SER A 350 14.09 17.64 -36.51
CA SER A 350 15.52 17.96 -36.37
C SER A 350 15.80 19.31 -35.71
N ARG A 351 14.88 19.84 -34.89
CA ARG A 351 15.08 21.09 -34.13
C ARG A 351 15.62 20.80 -32.75
N PHE A 352 16.56 21.62 -32.28
CA PHE A 352 17.10 21.46 -30.92
C PHE A 352 16.02 21.72 -29.86
N VAL A 353 15.79 20.75 -28.99
CA VAL A 353 14.87 20.83 -27.85
C VAL A 353 15.63 21.03 -26.54
N ARG A 354 16.85 20.50 -26.46
CA ARG A 354 17.76 20.69 -25.33
C ARG A 354 19.19 20.50 -25.80
N LEU A 355 20.12 21.25 -25.22
CA LEU A 355 21.55 21.04 -25.44
C LEU A 355 22.34 21.53 -24.22
N ASN A 356 23.56 21.01 -24.06
CA ASN A 356 24.48 21.50 -23.03
C ASN A 356 25.38 22.63 -23.55
N GLN A 357 26.20 23.20 -22.65
CA GLN A 357 27.12 24.28 -23.01
C GLN A 357 28.15 23.85 -24.06
N ALA A 358 28.66 22.62 -23.99
CA ALA A 358 29.62 22.13 -24.98
C ALA A 358 29.04 22.09 -26.41
N THR A 359 27.76 21.77 -26.58
CA THR A 359 27.09 21.93 -27.90
C THR A 359 26.98 23.40 -28.29
N ALA A 360 26.60 24.29 -27.37
CA ALA A 360 26.51 25.72 -27.66
C ALA A 360 27.86 26.28 -28.15
N ASP A 361 28.96 25.89 -27.50
CA ASP A 361 30.32 26.27 -27.88
C ASP A 361 30.71 25.72 -29.26
N GLN A 362 30.30 24.48 -29.59
CA GLN A 362 30.48 23.89 -30.93
C GLN A 362 29.68 24.64 -32.02
N LEU A 363 28.48 25.12 -31.68
CA LEU A 363 27.63 25.90 -32.58
C LEU A 363 28.05 27.38 -32.68
N GLY A 364 29.02 27.82 -31.86
CA GLY A 364 29.47 29.21 -31.83
C GLY A 364 28.48 30.18 -31.16
N VAL A 365 27.62 29.69 -30.26
CA VAL A 365 26.67 30.53 -29.51
C VAL A 365 26.99 30.53 -28.01
N ALA A 366 26.83 31.70 -27.37
CA ALA A 366 27.18 31.86 -25.96
C ALA A 366 26.17 31.21 -24.99
N ASP A 367 24.88 31.22 -25.34
CA ASP A 367 23.81 30.68 -24.50
C ASP A 367 23.10 29.53 -25.23
N PRO A 368 23.06 28.30 -24.65
CA PRO A 368 22.33 27.16 -25.21
C PRO A 368 20.87 27.45 -25.56
N ALA A 369 20.19 28.35 -24.81
CA ALA A 369 18.79 28.69 -25.07
C ALA A 369 18.58 29.33 -26.46
N THR A 370 19.60 29.97 -27.02
CA THR A 370 19.53 30.63 -28.33
C THR A 370 19.50 29.66 -29.51
N ALA A 371 19.89 28.40 -29.29
CA ALA A 371 19.85 27.34 -30.29
C ALA A 371 18.55 26.51 -30.22
N ILE A 372 17.75 26.66 -29.16
CA ILE A 372 16.48 25.93 -29.01
C ILE A 372 15.49 26.35 -30.10
N GLY A 373 14.88 25.36 -30.74
CA GLY A 373 13.95 25.52 -31.87
C GLY A 373 14.62 25.74 -33.23
N LYS A 374 15.94 25.92 -33.28
CA LYS A 374 16.73 26.03 -34.51
C LYS A 374 17.21 24.66 -35.00
N THR A 375 17.76 24.63 -36.20
CA THR A 375 18.27 23.43 -36.86
C THR A 375 19.76 23.57 -37.17
N ASP A 376 20.42 22.51 -37.63
CA ASP A 376 21.84 22.59 -38.05
C ASP A 376 22.05 23.60 -39.20
N ALA A 377 21.00 23.86 -40.01
CA ALA A 377 21.04 24.80 -41.12
C ALA A 377 21.33 26.25 -40.68
N ASP A 378 21.05 26.58 -39.43
CA ASP A 378 21.30 27.90 -38.85
C ASP A 378 22.78 28.12 -38.47
N PHE A 379 23.59 27.05 -38.43
CA PHE A 379 24.95 27.07 -37.87
C PHE A 379 26.02 26.49 -38.81
N PHE A 380 25.66 25.56 -39.70
CA PHE A 380 26.62 24.84 -40.54
C PHE A 380 26.41 25.08 -42.04
N PRO A 381 27.46 24.88 -42.88
CA PRO A 381 27.34 24.98 -44.34
C PRO A 381 26.37 23.95 -44.94
N PRO A 382 25.68 24.26 -46.05
CA PRO A 382 24.63 23.40 -46.63
C PRO A 382 25.02 21.95 -46.91
N ALA A 383 26.28 21.70 -47.26
CA ALA A 383 26.79 20.35 -47.53
C ALA A 383 26.82 19.48 -46.26
N GLN A 384 27.24 20.04 -45.12
CA GLN A 384 27.27 19.34 -43.82
C GLN A 384 25.85 19.14 -43.28
N VAL A 385 25.00 20.17 -43.40
CA VAL A 385 23.60 20.13 -42.98
C VAL A 385 22.85 18.99 -43.67
N SER A 386 23.04 18.83 -44.98
CA SER A 386 22.37 17.77 -45.76
C SER A 386 22.78 16.36 -45.31
N GLU A 387 24.04 16.19 -44.92
CA GLU A 387 24.54 14.93 -44.37
C GLU A 387 23.97 14.66 -42.97
N TYR A 388 24.01 15.65 -42.07
CA TYR A 388 23.50 15.51 -40.72
C TYR A 388 22.00 15.23 -40.71
N HIS A 389 21.24 15.94 -41.54
CA HIS A 389 19.81 15.73 -41.70
C HIS A 389 19.51 14.32 -42.23
N ARG A 390 20.27 13.82 -43.20
CA ARG A 390 20.10 12.44 -43.70
C ARG A 390 20.35 11.39 -42.62
N ASP A 391 21.42 11.55 -41.84
CA ASP A 391 21.72 10.66 -40.73
C ASP A 391 20.63 10.71 -39.65
N GLU A 392 20.10 11.90 -39.35
CA GLU A 392 19.03 12.09 -38.37
C GLU A 392 17.72 11.47 -38.81
N GLN A 393 17.28 11.72 -40.04
CA GLN A 393 16.07 11.12 -40.59
C GLN A 393 16.16 9.61 -40.62
N ARG A 394 17.32 9.03 -40.98
CA ARG A 394 17.53 7.58 -40.87
C ARG A 394 17.30 7.09 -39.44
N VAL A 395 17.89 7.72 -38.43
CA VAL A 395 17.71 7.32 -37.02
C VAL A 395 16.25 7.47 -36.57
N LEU A 396 15.56 8.53 -36.99
CA LEU A 396 14.17 8.79 -36.64
C LEU A 396 13.21 7.80 -37.31
N GLU A 397 13.41 7.49 -38.59
CA GLU A 397 12.57 6.59 -39.40
C GLU A 397 12.79 5.12 -39.03
N THR A 398 14.04 4.67 -38.91
CA THR A 398 14.35 3.25 -38.64
C THR A 398 14.36 2.92 -37.16
N GLY A 399 14.60 3.91 -36.30
CA GLY A 399 14.81 3.70 -34.87
C GLY A 399 16.11 2.96 -34.54
N GLU A 400 17.05 2.84 -35.48
CA GLU A 400 18.39 2.29 -35.26
C GLU A 400 19.38 3.40 -34.92
N PRO A 401 20.25 3.22 -33.92
CA PRO A 401 21.25 4.22 -33.58
C PRO A 401 22.39 4.27 -34.60
N LEU A 402 22.90 5.47 -34.85
CA LEU A 402 24.15 5.72 -35.57
C LEU A 402 25.26 5.92 -34.54
N LEU A 403 26.29 5.08 -34.52
CA LEU A 403 27.33 5.12 -33.48
C LEU A 403 28.71 5.33 -34.08
N GLY A 404 29.51 6.20 -33.44
CA GLY A 404 30.94 6.29 -33.71
C GLY A 404 31.33 6.88 -35.08
N LYS A 405 30.45 7.62 -35.75
CA LYS A 405 30.75 8.19 -37.07
C LYS A 405 31.74 9.35 -36.91
N THR A 406 32.94 9.19 -37.47
CA THR A 406 33.92 10.28 -37.50
C THR A 406 33.57 11.26 -38.60
N GLN A 407 33.47 12.54 -38.25
CA GLN A 407 33.13 13.62 -39.19
C GLN A 407 33.79 14.93 -38.78
N GLN A 408 33.93 15.84 -39.73
CA GLN A 408 34.44 17.19 -39.48
C GLN A 408 33.26 18.15 -39.28
N HIS A 409 33.31 18.95 -38.23
CA HIS A 409 32.35 20.00 -37.90
C HIS A 409 32.95 21.36 -38.20
N GLY A 410 32.27 22.17 -39.00
CA GLY A 410 32.75 23.49 -39.43
C GLY A 410 33.74 23.43 -40.60
N THR A 411 34.25 24.60 -41.01
CA THR A 411 35.23 24.77 -42.10
C THR A 411 36.32 25.78 -41.70
N GLY A 412 37.54 25.65 -42.25
CA GLY A 412 38.65 26.57 -41.98
C GLY A 412 39.37 26.34 -40.63
N GLU A 413 39.99 27.40 -40.08
CA GLU A 413 40.83 27.33 -38.86
C GLU A 413 40.06 26.90 -37.58
N GLY A 414 38.73 27.00 -37.58
CA GLY A 414 37.86 26.58 -36.48
C GLY A 414 37.29 25.16 -36.61
N ALA A 415 37.68 24.39 -37.63
CA ALA A 415 37.11 23.08 -37.88
C ALA A 415 37.54 22.05 -36.82
N ARG A 416 36.58 21.27 -36.33
CA ARG A 416 36.79 20.23 -35.32
C ARG A 416 36.56 18.85 -35.91
N TRP A 417 37.36 17.88 -35.50
CA TRP A 417 37.09 16.47 -35.77
C TRP A 417 36.30 15.90 -34.61
N VAL A 418 35.13 15.34 -34.91
CA VAL A 418 34.27 14.76 -33.89
C VAL A 418 33.93 13.31 -34.22
N VAL A 419 33.72 12.53 -33.16
CA VAL A 419 33.06 11.23 -33.24
C VAL A 419 31.61 11.43 -32.81
N ALA A 420 30.70 11.34 -33.78
CA ALA A 420 29.28 11.57 -33.59
C ALA A 420 28.53 10.26 -33.36
N SER A 421 27.67 10.26 -32.35
CA SER A 421 26.72 9.18 -32.08
C SER A 421 25.32 9.76 -31.90
N LYS A 422 24.32 9.16 -32.54
CA LYS A 422 22.91 9.58 -32.54
C LYS A 422 22.02 8.39 -32.23
N ALA A 423 21.12 8.52 -31.26
CA ALA A 423 20.19 7.46 -30.87
C ALA A 423 18.75 7.99 -30.78
N PRO A 424 17.73 7.17 -31.07
CA PRO A 424 16.33 7.61 -31.00
C PRO A 424 15.90 7.82 -29.54
N LEU A 425 15.21 8.93 -29.29
CA LEU A 425 14.55 9.20 -28.02
C LEU A 425 13.10 8.68 -28.12
N ARG A 426 12.67 7.83 -27.17
CA ARG A 426 11.35 7.18 -27.20
C ARG A 426 10.48 7.57 -26.01
N ASP A 427 9.17 7.65 -26.23
CA ASP A 427 8.18 7.80 -25.16
C ASP A 427 7.88 6.47 -24.43
N GLY A 428 7.05 6.52 -23.37
CA GLY A 428 6.66 5.33 -22.62
C GLY A 428 5.83 4.30 -23.40
N ALA A 429 5.37 4.64 -24.61
CA ALA A 429 4.69 3.74 -25.54
C ALA A 429 5.65 3.17 -26.61
N GLY A 430 6.95 3.52 -26.55
CA GLY A 430 7.97 3.07 -27.48
C GLY A 430 8.04 3.83 -28.80
N ARG A 431 7.29 4.94 -28.96
CA ARG A 431 7.31 5.78 -30.16
C ARG A 431 8.52 6.70 -30.14
N THR A 432 9.22 6.82 -31.26
CA THR A 432 10.31 7.80 -31.43
C THR A 432 9.72 9.20 -31.40
N ILE A 433 10.15 10.02 -30.45
CA ILE A 433 9.72 11.41 -30.24
C ILE A 433 10.83 12.42 -30.57
N GLY A 434 11.98 11.93 -31.03
CA GLY A 434 13.16 12.73 -31.32
C GLY A 434 14.42 11.88 -31.30
N LEU A 435 15.57 12.53 -31.12
CA LEU A 435 16.86 11.87 -31.00
C LEU A 435 17.74 12.56 -29.95
N VAL A 436 18.68 11.80 -29.39
CA VAL A 436 19.80 12.31 -28.60
C VAL A 436 21.08 12.13 -29.40
N GLY A 437 21.91 13.16 -29.44
CA GLY A 437 23.21 13.15 -30.10
C GLY A 437 24.33 13.51 -29.13
N ILE A 438 25.49 12.87 -29.34
CA ILE A 438 26.73 13.13 -28.61
C ILE A 438 27.84 13.32 -29.65
N ASN A 439 28.58 14.42 -29.54
CA ASN A 439 29.79 14.67 -30.33
C ASN A 439 31.00 14.74 -29.40
N HIS A 440 31.88 13.76 -29.49
CA HIS A 440 33.15 13.75 -28.78
C HIS A 440 34.24 14.40 -29.66
N ASP A 441 34.89 15.45 -29.16
CA ASP A 441 35.94 16.17 -29.88
C ASP A 441 37.25 15.38 -29.83
N ILE A 442 37.77 15.00 -31.02
CA ILE A 442 39.02 14.26 -31.18
C ILE A 442 40.09 15.09 -31.88
N THR A 443 39.91 16.41 -31.98
CA THR A 443 40.79 17.30 -32.74
C THR A 443 42.22 17.28 -32.19
N GLU A 444 42.39 17.47 -30.87
CA GLU A 444 43.70 17.45 -30.23
C GLU A 444 44.38 16.08 -30.36
N ARG A 445 43.61 14.99 -30.18
CA ARG A 445 44.11 13.63 -30.35
C ARG A 445 44.69 13.42 -31.75
N ARG A 446 43.98 13.88 -32.79
CA ARG A 446 44.46 13.77 -34.17
C ARG A 446 45.65 14.67 -34.47
N ARG A 447 45.72 15.88 -33.88
CA ARG A 447 46.88 16.76 -34.00
C ARG A 447 48.11 16.11 -33.37
N ALA A 448 48.00 15.59 -32.15
CA ALA A 448 49.08 14.88 -31.48
C ALA A 448 49.55 13.64 -32.26
N GLU A 449 48.62 12.85 -32.82
CA GLU A 449 48.95 11.71 -33.68
C GLU A 449 49.67 12.15 -34.98
N ALA A 450 49.26 13.28 -35.57
CA ALA A 450 49.90 13.82 -36.77
C ALA A 450 51.30 14.36 -36.48
N ASP A 451 51.47 15.14 -35.41
CA ASP A 451 52.75 15.71 -34.98
C ASP A 451 53.74 14.60 -34.62
N LEU A 452 53.28 13.55 -33.92
CA LEU A 452 54.10 12.37 -33.63
C LEU A 452 54.56 11.69 -34.91
N ARG A 453 53.63 11.45 -35.86
CA ARG A 453 53.94 10.82 -37.14
C ARG A 453 54.93 11.65 -37.96
N GLU A 454 54.78 12.97 -37.98
CA GLU A 454 55.71 13.88 -38.65
C GLU A 454 57.09 13.83 -37.99
N SER A 455 57.15 13.85 -36.67
CA SER A 455 58.39 13.71 -35.90
C SER A 455 59.09 12.38 -36.16
N GLU A 456 58.35 11.27 -36.19
CA GLU A 456 58.89 9.93 -36.50
C GLU A 456 59.47 9.86 -37.93
N VAL A 457 58.75 10.42 -38.92
CA VAL A 457 59.23 10.48 -40.31
C VAL A 457 60.49 11.34 -40.39
N ARG A 458 60.50 12.51 -39.75
CA ARG A 458 61.66 13.42 -39.74
C ARG A 458 62.87 12.78 -39.07
N PHE A 459 62.69 12.13 -37.91
CA PHE A 459 63.75 11.41 -37.22
C PHE A 459 64.33 10.29 -38.11
N ARG A 460 63.46 9.47 -38.70
CA ARG A 460 63.87 8.39 -39.61
C ARG A 460 64.65 8.94 -40.80
N THR A 461 64.15 9.97 -41.47
CA THR A 461 64.85 10.57 -42.62
C THR A 461 66.23 11.10 -42.23
N LEU A 462 66.37 11.76 -41.08
CA LEU A 462 67.66 12.26 -40.62
C LEU A 462 68.63 11.11 -40.33
N VAL A 463 68.21 10.11 -39.56
CA VAL A 463 69.08 8.99 -39.18
C VAL A 463 69.51 8.15 -40.38
N GLU A 464 68.59 7.86 -41.31
CA GLU A 464 68.91 7.05 -42.50
C GLU A 464 69.80 7.78 -43.53
N GLN A 465 69.92 9.11 -43.45
CA GLN A 465 70.77 9.90 -44.35
C GLN A 465 72.13 10.26 -43.74
N LEU A 466 72.37 9.95 -42.46
CA LEU A 466 73.67 10.19 -41.83
C LEU A 466 74.71 9.20 -42.39
N PRO A 467 75.92 9.65 -42.77
CA PRO A 467 77.01 8.77 -43.16
C PRO A 467 77.70 8.16 -41.93
N ALA A 468 76.92 7.65 -40.99
CA ALA A 468 77.35 7.04 -39.75
C ALA A 468 76.35 5.96 -39.32
N ILE A 469 76.83 4.91 -38.67
CA ILE A 469 75.95 3.92 -38.06
C ILE A 469 75.38 4.52 -36.77
N VAL A 470 74.07 4.64 -36.71
CA VAL A 470 73.35 4.97 -35.49
C VAL A 470 72.67 3.69 -35.01
N SER A 471 72.98 3.27 -33.79
CA SER A 471 72.31 2.16 -33.12
C SER A 471 71.69 2.59 -31.80
N ILE A 472 70.61 1.92 -31.41
CA ILE A 472 70.00 2.03 -30.09
C ILE A 472 70.11 0.65 -29.47
N ASN A 473 70.83 0.57 -28.35
CA ASN A 473 71.06 -0.67 -27.63
C ASN A 473 70.31 -0.64 -26.29
N ALA A 474 69.88 -1.80 -25.85
CA ALA A 474 69.34 -2.02 -24.52
C ALA A 474 70.43 -1.79 -23.46
N ILE A 475 70.01 -1.28 -22.30
CA ILE A 475 70.84 -1.29 -21.09
C ILE A 475 70.60 -2.64 -20.41
N ASP A 476 71.21 -3.69 -20.96
CA ASP A 476 71.19 -5.05 -20.44
C ASP A 476 72.61 -5.67 -20.48
N PRO A 477 72.85 -6.81 -19.79
CA PRO A 477 74.17 -7.46 -19.77
C PRO A 477 74.63 -7.98 -21.14
N GLU A 478 73.69 -8.15 -22.07
CA GLU A 478 73.89 -8.76 -23.39
C GLU A 478 74.19 -7.70 -24.47
N THR A 479 73.95 -6.42 -24.16
CA THR A 479 74.06 -5.26 -25.05
C THR A 479 73.22 -5.39 -26.32
N THR A 480 71.97 -5.83 -26.13
CA THR A 480 71.02 -6.12 -27.22
C THR A 480 70.77 -4.90 -28.11
N THR A 481 70.99 -5.02 -29.42
CA THR A 481 70.67 -3.95 -30.39
C THR A 481 69.16 -3.94 -30.71
N HIS A 482 68.47 -2.81 -30.49
CA HIS A 482 67.05 -2.63 -30.79
C HIS A 482 66.79 -1.93 -32.12
N TYR A 483 67.69 -1.04 -32.52
CA TYR A 483 67.62 -0.34 -33.79
C TYR A 483 69.03 -0.15 -34.33
N ILE A 484 69.18 -0.26 -35.65
CA ILE A 484 70.41 0.08 -36.36
C ILE A 484 70.05 0.70 -37.71
N SER A 485 70.67 1.83 -38.05
CA SER A 485 70.43 2.58 -39.30
C SER A 485 70.88 1.79 -40.55
N SER A 486 70.26 2.02 -41.70
CA SER A 486 70.61 1.34 -42.97
C SER A 486 72.05 1.58 -43.44
N TYR A 487 72.72 2.65 -42.98
CA TYR A 487 74.13 2.89 -43.28
C TYR A 487 75.06 1.75 -42.81
N ALA A 488 74.61 0.90 -41.88
CA ALA A 488 75.34 -0.31 -41.49
C ALA A 488 75.60 -1.24 -42.67
N GLU A 489 74.70 -1.31 -43.66
CA GLU A 489 74.92 -2.10 -44.87
C GLU A 489 76.04 -1.52 -45.73
N THR A 490 76.12 -0.18 -45.80
CA THR A 490 77.16 0.51 -46.56
C THR A 490 78.53 0.37 -45.92
N LEU A 491 78.61 0.44 -44.58
CA LEU A 491 79.88 0.45 -43.85
C LEU A 491 80.38 -0.96 -43.46
N LEU A 492 79.47 -1.83 -43.00
CA LEU A 492 79.80 -3.17 -42.49
C LEU A 492 79.44 -4.29 -43.49
N GLY A 493 78.61 -4.01 -44.50
CA GLY A 493 78.18 -5.01 -45.50
C GLY A 493 77.00 -5.89 -45.08
N TYR A 494 76.39 -5.64 -43.92
CA TYR A 494 75.24 -6.38 -43.41
C TYR A 494 73.99 -5.51 -43.38
N THR A 495 72.86 -6.06 -43.81
CA THR A 495 71.57 -5.37 -43.70
C THR A 495 71.17 -5.22 -42.23
N PRO A 496 70.42 -4.16 -41.85
CA PRO A 496 69.86 -4.05 -40.51
C PRO A 496 69.08 -5.29 -40.05
N ALA A 497 68.37 -5.95 -40.97
CA ALA A 497 67.61 -7.15 -40.66
C ALA A 497 68.51 -8.35 -40.28
N GLU A 498 69.67 -8.50 -40.90
CA GLU A 498 70.65 -9.52 -40.55
C GLU A 498 71.30 -9.24 -39.19
N LEU A 499 71.66 -7.97 -38.93
CA LEU A 499 72.23 -7.55 -37.65
C LEU A 499 71.22 -7.64 -36.49
N LEU A 500 69.93 -7.43 -36.76
CA LEU A 500 68.87 -7.57 -35.76
C LEU A 500 68.37 -9.02 -35.59
N ALA A 501 68.74 -9.93 -36.49
CA ALA A 501 68.46 -11.36 -36.32
C ALA A 501 69.35 -12.00 -35.26
N ASP A 502 70.55 -11.44 -35.04
CA ASP A 502 71.43 -11.71 -33.91
C ASP A 502 71.83 -10.40 -33.20
N PRO A 503 70.95 -9.85 -32.34
CA PRO A 503 71.13 -8.53 -31.72
C PRO A 503 72.39 -8.32 -30.88
N THR A 504 73.12 -9.40 -30.54
CA THR A 504 74.36 -9.38 -29.76
C THR A 504 75.59 -9.79 -30.59
N GLY A 505 75.39 -10.35 -31.78
CA GLY A 505 76.44 -10.84 -32.67
C GLY A 505 77.42 -9.78 -33.19
N TRP A 506 77.11 -8.48 -33.02
CA TRP A 506 78.04 -7.40 -33.32
C TRP A 506 79.32 -7.46 -32.46
N ILE A 507 79.24 -8.02 -31.24
CA ILE A 507 80.40 -8.23 -30.35
C ILE A 507 81.43 -9.15 -31.02
N ASP A 508 80.95 -10.14 -31.79
CA ASP A 508 81.82 -11.07 -32.51
C ASP A 508 82.50 -10.45 -33.74
N GLN A 509 82.02 -9.29 -34.20
CA GLN A 509 82.65 -8.54 -35.30
C GLN A 509 83.83 -7.69 -34.82
N ILE A 510 83.90 -7.37 -33.52
CA ILE A 510 85.04 -6.64 -32.93
C ILE A 510 86.27 -7.55 -32.92
N HIS A 511 87.43 -7.00 -33.27
CA HIS A 511 88.71 -7.70 -33.21
C HIS A 511 88.95 -8.26 -31.78
N PRO A 512 89.39 -9.53 -31.62
CA PRO A 512 89.46 -10.18 -30.31
C PRO A 512 90.27 -9.43 -29.24
N ALA A 513 91.32 -8.70 -29.64
CA ALA A 513 92.13 -7.89 -28.73
C ALA A 513 91.41 -6.64 -28.19
N ASP A 514 90.31 -6.21 -28.81
CA ASP A 514 89.58 -4.98 -28.46
C ASP A 514 88.24 -5.26 -27.74
N ARG A 515 87.70 -6.48 -27.80
CA ARG A 515 86.38 -6.86 -27.24
C ARG A 515 86.19 -6.53 -25.76
N GLU A 516 87.09 -7.02 -24.90
CA GLU A 516 86.98 -6.84 -23.45
C GLU A 516 87.00 -5.35 -23.07
N ARG A 517 87.84 -4.57 -23.76
CA ARG A 517 87.92 -3.12 -23.59
C ARG A 517 86.64 -2.40 -24.01
N VAL A 518 86.03 -2.78 -25.14
CA VAL A 518 84.76 -2.20 -25.60
C VAL A 518 83.62 -2.53 -24.63
N LEU A 519 83.50 -3.79 -24.21
CA LEU A 519 82.44 -4.21 -23.29
C LEU A 519 82.55 -3.56 -21.92
N ALA A 520 83.77 -3.46 -21.37
CA ALA A 520 84.00 -2.77 -20.09
C ALA A 520 83.62 -1.28 -20.17
N GLU A 521 83.87 -0.63 -21.31
CA GLU A 521 83.51 0.78 -21.52
C GLU A 521 81.99 0.97 -21.67
N ILE A 522 81.30 0.04 -22.35
CA ILE A 522 79.84 0.02 -22.43
C ILE A 522 79.23 -0.20 -21.04
N GLU A 523 79.76 -1.15 -20.26
CA GLU A 523 79.31 -1.41 -18.89
C GLU A 523 79.49 -0.15 -18.00
N ARG A 524 80.65 0.50 -18.08
CA ARG A 524 80.92 1.77 -17.38
C ARG A 524 79.92 2.86 -17.78
N THR A 525 79.66 3.01 -19.07
CA THR A 525 78.72 4.01 -19.62
C THR A 525 77.29 3.72 -19.19
N ASN A 526 76.87 2.47 -19.25
CA ASN A 526 75.55 2.03 -18.80
C ASN A 526 75.34 2.28 -17.30
N ALA A 527 76.38 2.12 -16.48
CA ALA A 527 76.33 2.36 -15.03
C ALA A 527 76.39 3.86 -14.65
N SER A 528 77.15 4.67 -15.39
CA SER A 528 77.42 6.08 -15.05
C SER A 528 76.54 7.09 -15.80
N GLY A 529 76.06 6.74 -16.99
CA GLY A 529 75.40 7.65 -17.92
C GLY A 529 76.35 8.64 -18.62
N GLU A 530 77.66 8.54 -18.40
CA GLU A 530 78.64 9.45 -19.00
C GLU A 530 79.01 9.02 -20.43
N PRO A 531 78.98 9.92 -21.43
CA PRO A 531 79.32 9.58 -22.81
C PRO A 531 80.80 9.20 -22.96
N PHE A 532 81.10 8.33 -23.92
CA PHE A 532 82.48 7.96 -24.27
C PHE A 532 82.72 8.05 -25.77
N THR A 533 84.00 8.08 -26.15
CA THR A 533 84.44 7.95 -27.53
C THR A 533 85.64 7.01 -27.53
N MET A 534 85.61 5.99 -28.38
CA MET A 534 86.68 5.01 -28.47
C MET A 534 86.92 4.59 -29.91
N GLU A 535 88.16 4.20 -30.19
CA GLU A 535 88.54 3.54 -31.42
C GLU A 535 88.76 2.05 -31.13
N TYR A 536 88.24 1.19 -31.99
CA TYR A 536 88.45 -0.26 -31.99
C TYR A 536 88.47 -0.77 -33.44
N ARG A 537 88.91 -2.02 -33.62
CA ARG A 537 88.99 -2.68 -34.91
C ARG A 537 87.93 -3.75 -35.07
#